data_AF-A0A1I0QFJ4-F1
#
_entry.id   AF-A0A1I0QFJ4-F1
#
_cell.length_a   1.000
_cell.length_b   1.000
_cell.length_c   1.000
_cell.angle_alpha   90.00
_cell.angle_beta   90.00
_cell.angle_gamma   90.00
#
_symmetry.space_group_name_H-M   'P 1'
#
loop_
_entity.id
_entity.type
_entity.pdbx_description
1 polymer ?
#
loop_
_entity_poly.entity_id
_entity_poly.type
_entity_poly.pdbx_seq_one_letter_code
_entity_poly.pdbx_strand_id
1 'polypeptide(L)' 'MSAENDPITDPPACSGCGTEMELAAEGTMKTVPVIGDEVEFQQFSCPRCGQGTRFERSGPDDEWSRPVG' A
#
# COMPACT_ATOMS: atom_id res chain seq x y z
N MET A 1 8.18 19.51 -8.16
CA MET A 1 8.00 19.19 -6.74
C MET A 1 7.93 17.69 -6.67
N SER A 2 8.98 17.05 -6.16
CA SER A 2 8.95 15.61 -5.89
C SER A 2 8.03 15.45 -4.69
N ALA A 3 6.83 14.90 -4.88
CA ALA A 3 6.03 14.47 -3.74
C ALA A 3 6.86 13.38 -3.07
N GLU A 4 7.46 13.72 -1.93
CA GLU A 4 8.05 12.74 -1.03
C GLU A 4 6.88 11.86 -0.59
N ASN A 5 6.78 10.72 -1.27
CA ASN A 5 5.74 9.74 -1.06
C ASN A 5 6.03 9.14 0.31
N ASP A 6 5.41 9.67 1.37
CA ASP A 6 5.66 9.18 2.73
C ASP A 6 5.18 7.72 2.78
N PRO A 7 6.11 6.74 2.80
CA PRO A 7 5.73 5.34 2.77
C PRO A 7 5.06 4.98 4.09
N ILE A 8 4.45 3.80 4.14
CA ILE A 8 4.03 3.27 5.44
C ILE A 8 5.33 3.01 6.20
N THR A 9 5.61 3.84 7.19
CA THR A 9 6.87 3.83 7.95
C THR A 9 6.95 2.64 8.90
N ASP A 10 5.81 2.03 9.25
CA ASP A 10 5.71 0.84 10.08
C ASP A 10 5.02 -0.30 9.30
N PRO A 11 5.77 -1.34 8.87
CA PRO A 11 5.18 -2.45 8.15
C PRO A 11 4.14 -3.18 9.02
N PRO A 12 2.98 -3.56 8.45
CA PRO A 12 1.94 -4.23 9.21
C PRO A 12 2.40 -5.61 9.68
N ALA A 13 1.92 -6.04 10.85
CA ALA A 13 2.06 -7.42 11.28
C ALA A 13 1.09 -8.34 10.52
N CYS A 14 1.58 -9.52 10.12
CA CYS A 14 0.76 -10.53 9.45
C CYS A 14 -0.31 -11.09 10.40
N SER A 15 -1.59 -10.95 10.04
CA SER A 15 -2.72 -11.42 10.88
C SER A 15 -2.68 -12.92 11.21
N GLY A 16 -2.08 -13.75 10.37
CA GLY A 16 -2.00 -15.20 10.59
C GLY A 16 -0.87 -15.67 11.51
N CYS A 17 0.27 -14.97 11.54
CA CYS A 17 1.48 -15.44 12.26
C CYS A 17 2.16 -14.37 13.12
N GLY A 18 1.67 -13.13 13.12
CA GLY A 18 2.20 -12.02 13.90
C GLY A 18 3.57 -11.50 13.45
N THR A 19 4.18 -12.09 12.42
CA THR A 19 5.47 -11.62 11.88
C THR A 19 5.27 -10.32 11.10
N GLU A 20 6.17 -9.37 11.26
CA GLU A 20 6.24 -8.16 10.42
C GLU A 20 6.29 -8.55 8.95
N MET A 21 5.45 -7.89 8.14
CA MET A 21 5.39 -8.12 6.71
C MET A 21 6.44 -7.26 6.02
N GLU A 22 6.97 -7.72 4.89
CA GLU A 22 7.97 -6.99 4.12
C GLU A 22 7.32 -6.31 2.92
N LEU A 23 7.81 -5.12 2.54
CA LEU A 23 7.32 -4.44 1.35
C LEU A 23 7.67 -5.26 0.11
N ALA A 24 6.64 -5.70 -0.61
CA ALA A 24 6.77 -6.52 -1.80
C ALA A 24 6.68 -5.70 -3.09
N ALA A 25 5.82 -4.67 -3.10
CA ALA A 25 5.69 -3.76 -4.24
C ALA A 25 5.11 -2.43 -3.79
N GLU A 26 5.52 -1.35 -4.44
CA GLU A 26 4.95 -0.01 -4.27
C GLU A 26 4.85 0.67 -5.64
N GLY A 27 3.97 1.66 -5.75
CA GLY A 27 3.90 2.49 -6.93
C GLY A 27 2.59 3.26 -7.02
N THR A 28 2.33 3.80 -8.20
CA THR A 28 1.18 4.64 -8.45
C THR A 28 0.38 4.09 -9.63
N MET A 29 -0.93 3.98 -9.46
CA MET A 29 -1.85 3.48 -10.47
C MET A 29 -2.91 4.54 -10.79
N LYS A 30 -3.26 4.69 -12.07
CA LYS A 30 -4.40 5.51 -12.47
C LYS A 30 -5.63 4.64 -12.60
N THR A 31 -6.68 4.99 -11.88
CA THR A 31 -7.95 4.24 -11.87
C THR A 31 -8.70 4.36 -13.21
N VAL A 32 -8.55 5.47 -13.95
CA VAL A 32 -9.23 5.72 -15.24
C VAL A 32 -8.40 6.61 -16.18
N PRO A 33 -8.30 6.32 -17.50
CA PRO A 33 -7.41 7.05 -18.42
C PRO A 33 -7.80 8.51 -18.75
N VAL A 34 -9.00 8.98 -18.37
CA VAL A 34 -9.50 10.31 -18.79
C VAL A 34 -9.80 11.24 -17.60
N ILE A 35 -10.27 10.70 -16.47
CA ILE A 35 -10.62 11.46 -15.24
C ILE A 35 -10.39 10.56 -14.01
N GLY A 36 -9.34 9.74 -14.03
CA GLY A 36 -9.05 8.85 -12.91
C GLY A 36 -8.20 9.55 -11.85
N ASP A 37 -8.60 9.41 -10.60
CA ASP A 37 -7.75 9.71 -9.46
C ASP A 37 -6.51 8.80 -9.50
N GLU A 38 -5.36 9.42 -9.26
CA GLU A 38 -4.08 8.75 -9.14
C GLU A 38 -4.00 8.16 -7.74
N VAL A 39 -3.94 6.83 -7.65
CA VAL A 39 -3.85 6.12 -6.37
C VAL A 39 -2.45 5.59 -6.17
N GLU A 40 -1.85 5.91 -5.05
CA GLU A 40 -0.61 5.32 -4.59
C GLU A 40 -0.94 4.01 -3.91
N PHE A 41 -0.11 2.99 -4.11
CA PHE A 41 -0.29 1.70 -3.46
C PHE A 41 1.01 1.19 -2.86
N GLN A 42 0.89 0.49 -1.74
CA GLN A 42 1.94 -0.30 -1.12
C GLN A 42 1.40 -1.70 -0.82
N GLN A 43 2.16 -2.71 -1.21
CA GLN A 43 1.82 -4.11 -1.01
C GLN A 43 2.88 -4.76 -0.14
N PHE A 44 2.44 -5.37 0.95
CA PHE A 44 3.28 -6.09 1.90
C PHE A 44 3.00 -7.58 1.79
N SER A 45 4.04 -8.39 1.92
CA SER A 45 3.97 -9.85 1.92
C SER A 45 4.61 -10.41 3.18
N CYS A 46 3.97 -11.42 3.78
CA CYS A 46 4.53 -12.12 4.92
C CYS A 46 5.55 -13.16 4.44
N PRO A 47 6.84 -13.06 4.85
CA PRO A 47 7.86 -14.03 4.44
C PRO A 47 7.65 -15.43 5.02
N ARG A 48 6.79 -15.59 6.03
CA ARG A 48 6.55 -16.85 6.72
C ARG A 48 5.43 -17.68 6.12
N CYS A 49 4.33 -17.02 5.75
CA CYS A 49 3.11 -17.70 5.31
C CYS A 49 2.65 -17.30 3.90
N GLY A 50 3.30 -16.29 3.30
CA GLY A 50 2.97 -15.79 1.96
C GLY A 50 1.68 -14.97 1.89
N GLN A 51 1.05 -14.63 3.01
CA GLN A 51 -0.11 -13.73 3.01
C GLN A 51 0.30 -12.33 2.55
N GLY A 52 -0.49 -11.74 1.67
CA GLY A 52 -0.31 -10.37 1.19
C GLY A 52 -1.36 -9.42 1.75
N THR A 53 -0.99 -8.17 1.97
CA THR A 53 -1.92 -7.06 2.22
C THR A 53 -1.55 -5.89 1.33
N ARG A 54 -2.54 -5.15 0.83
CA ARG A 54 -2.34 -3.95 0.02
C ARG A 54 -2.98 -2.77 0.73
N PHE A 55 -2.31 -1.64 0.68
CA PHE A 55 -2.80 -0.34 1.10
C PHE A 55 -2.78 0.59 -0.09
N GLU A 56 -3.75 1.50 -0.13
CA GLU A 56 -3.91 2.49 -1.16
C GLU A 56 -4.25 3.84 -0.52
N ARG A 57 -3.81 4.93 -1.16
CA ARG A 57 -4.24 6.30 -0.86
C ARG A 57 -4.40 7.09 -2.15
N SER A 58 -5.31 8.05 -2.17
CA SER A 58 -5.61 8.87 -3.36
C SER A 58 -4.80 10.18 -3.42
N GLY A 59 -4.04 10.48 -2.37
CA GLY A 59 -3.18 11.65 -2.30
C GLY A 59 -2.21 11.56 -1.11
N PRO A 60 -1.17 12.40 -1.06
CA PRO A 60 -0.14 12.34 -0.02
C PRO A 60 -0.68 12.66 1.39
N ASP A 61 -1.74 13.47 1.47
CA ASP A 61 -2.42 13.83 2.73
C ASP A 61 -3.51 12.81 3.13
N ASP A 62 -3.84 11.84 2.27
CA ASP A 62 -4.83 10.80 2.58
C ASP A 62 -4.22 9.67 3.41
N GLU A 63 -5.03 9.13 4.34
CA GLU A 63 -4.65 7.99 5.15
C GLU A 63 -4.57 6.71 4.32
N TRP A 64 -3.46 5.97 4.48
CA TRP A 64 -3.30 4.64 3.88
C TRP A 64 -4.43 3.71 4.32
N SER A 65 -5.23 3.27 3.37
CA SER A 65 -6.42 2.45 3.63
C SER A 65 -6.32 1.14 2.87
N ARG A 66 -6.89 0.07 3.42
CA ARG A 66 -7.02 -1.19 2.67
C ARG A 66 -8.13 -1.01 1.62
N PRO A 67 -7.94 -1.49 0.37
CA PRO A 67 -9.04 -1.54 -0.58
C PRO A 67 -10.21 -2.29 0.05
N VAL A 68 -11.37 -1.63 0.11
CA VAL A 68 -12.62 -2.31 0.42
C VAL A 68 -12.99 -3.07 -0.84
N GLY A 69 -12.66 -4.36 -0.88
CA GLY A 69 -13.08 -5.27 -1.94
C GLY A 69 -14.59 -5.48 -1.96
#